data_AF-A0ABC9V977-F1
#
_entry.id   AF-A0ABC9V977-F1
#
_cell.length_a   1.000
_cell.length_b   1.000
_cell.length_c   1.000
_cell.angle_alpha   90.00
_cell.angle_beta   90.00
_cell.angle_gamma   90.00
#
_symmetry.space_group_name_H-M   'P 1'
#
loop_
_entity.id
_entity.type
_entity.pdbx_description
1 polymer ?
#
loop_
_entity_poly.entity_id
_entity_poly.type
_entity_poly.pdbx_seq_one_letter_code
_entity_poly.pdbx_strand_id
1 'polypeptide(L)'
;MFIKKLHAPNDKVPPIVGFVWKLEYSVLKSYHYHFLFFMDANTFTEDKNFAYKLGELWQKITLKKGIYQSFNHEEQVRKNLAIGILTHDDQEKIDSLNKMIYHITKTEQFILERSQINQRTFGYSTRKYATR
;
A
#
# COMPACT_ATOMS: atom_id res chain seq x y z
N MET A 1 -4.14 7.17 -12.04
CA MET A 1 -5.20 6.23 -12.51
C MET A 1 -5.50 5.15 -11.47
N PHE A 2 -4.48 4.51 -10.86
CA PHE A 2 -4.65 3.51 -9.81
C PHE A 2 -5.38 4.03 -8.56
N ILE A 3 -4.93 5.15 -7.98
CA ILE A 3 -5.55 5.77 -6.79
C ILE A 3 -7.04 6.10 -6.99
N LYS A 4 -7.41 6.61 -8.17
CA LYS A 4 -8.83 6.89 -8.51
C LYS A 4 -9.69 5.63 -8.50
N LYS A 5 -9.13 4.48 -8.90
CA LYS A 5 -9.82 3.17 -8.88
C LYS A 5 -9.90 2.56 -7.48
N LEU A 6 -9.00 2.93 -6.55
CA LEU A 6 -9.08 2.54 -5.14
C LEU A 6 -10.22 3.28 -4.39
N HIS A 7 -10.55 4.50 -4.83
CA HIS A 7 -11.65 5.29 -4.24
C HIS A 7 -13.03 5.01 -4.83
N ALA A 8 -13.09 4.37 -6.00
CA ALA A 8 -14.35 3.96 -6.59
C ALA A 8 -14.89 2.71 -5.86
N PRO A 9 -16.21 2.58 -5.61
CA PRO A 9 -16.80 1.29 -5.28
C PRO A 9 -16.42 0.31 -6.39
N ASN A 10 -15.60 -0.69 -6.04
CA ASN A 10 -15.18 -1.73 -6.96
C ASN A 10 -15.49 -3.05 -6.30
N ASP A 11 -16.52 -3.74 -6.79
CA ASP A 11 -17.03 -4.99 -6.20
C ASP A 11 -15.97 -6.09 -6.09
N LYS A 12 -14.85 -5.93 -6.80
CA LYS A 12 -13.74 -6.88 -6.83
C LYS A 12 -12.63 -6.60 -5.82
N VAL A 13 -12.63 -5.43 -5.16
CA VAL A 13 -11.60 -5.07 -4.16
C VAL A 13 -12.29 -4.79 -2.82
N PRO A 14 -11.91 -5.49 -1.74
CA PRO A 14 -12.51 -5.25 -0.45
C PRO A 14 -12.38 -3.79 0.03
N PRO A 15 -13.34 -3.33 0.85
CA PRO A 15 -13.31 -2.02 1.51
C PRO A 15 -11.94 -1.66 2.12
N ILE A 16 -11.31 -0.60 1.59
CA ILE A 16 -10.12 0.04 2.15
C ILE A 16 -10.55 1.20 3.05
N VAL A 17 -10.07 1.27 4.30
CA VAL A 17 -10.31 2.41 5.21
C VAL A 17 -9.24 3.49 5.05
N GLY A 18 -8.07 3.15 4.53
CA GLY A 18 -7.04 4.11 4.19
C GLY A 18 -5.85 3.47 3.48
N PHE A 19 -5.01 4.29 2.88
CA PHE A 19 -3.75 3.84 2.31
C PHE A 19 -2.71 4.96 2.32
N VAL A 20 -1.45 4.55 2.28
CA VAL A 20 -0.28 5.41 2.08
C VAL A 20 0.44 4.92 0.82
N TRP A 21 1.01 5.83 0.05
CA TRP A 21 1.79 5.47 -1.13
C TRP A 21 2.99 6.39 -1.33
N LYS A 22 4.01 5.84 -1.99
CA LYS A 22 5.19 6.57 -2.44
C LYS A 22 5.64 6.09 -3.81
N LEU A 23 6.11 7.02 -4.63
CA LEU A 23 6.83 6.78 -5.88
C LEU A 23 8.34 6.86 -5.59
N GLU A 24 9.07 5.82 -5.98
CA GLU A 24 10.52 5.73 -5.87
C GLU A 24 11.15 5.38 -7.22
N TYR A 25 12.43 5.70 -7.36
CA TYR A 25 13.25 5.27 -8.48
C TYR A 25 14.49 4.56 -7.96
N SER A 26 14.68 3.31 -8.41
CA SER A 26 15.96 2.61 -8.22
C SER A 26 16.52 2.19 -9.57
N VAL A 27 17.84 2.13 -9.69
CA VAL A 27 18.51 1.71 -10.94
C VAL A 27 18.05 0.32 -11.39
N LEU A 28 17.78 -0.58 -10.44
CA LEU A 28 17.36 -1.95 -10.73
C LEU A 28 15.87 -2.08 -11.07
N LYS A 29 14.97 -1.35 -10.39
CA LYS A 29 13.51 -1.49 -10.56
C LYS A 29 12.88 -0.35 -11.37
N SER A 30 13.66 0.63 -11.80
CA SER A 30 13.17 1.89 -12.38
C SER A 30 12.12 2.54 -11.46
N TYR A 31 11.14 3.26 -12.03
CA TYR A 31 10.03 3.82 -11.26
C TYR A 31 9.10 2.74 -10.73
N HIS A 32 8.86 2.76 -9.42
CA HIS A 32 7.98 1.82 -8.75
C HIS A 32 7.25 2.49 -7.58
N TYR A 33 6.11 1.92 -7.22
CA TYR A 33 5.28 2.43 -6.14
C TYR A 33 5.31 1.48 -4.94
N HIS A 34 5.50 2.06 -3.75
CA HIS A 34 5.22 1.40 -2.48
C HIS A 34 3.82 1.79 -2.02
N PHE A 35 3.03 0.80 -1.56
CA PHE A 35 1.71 1.03 -0.98
C PHE A 35 1.58 0.30 0.36
N LEU A 36 0.96 0.98 1.33
CA LEU A 36 0.40 0.37 2.53
C LEU A 36 -1.10 0.54 2.49
N PHE A 37 -1.85 -0.53 2.76
CA PHE A 37 -3.30 -0.52 2.79
C PHE A 37 -3.80 -0.86 4.18
N PHE A 38 -4.76 -0.09 4.66
CA PHE A 38 -5.44 -0.28 5.94
C PHE A 38 -6.87 -0.72 5.68
N MET A 39 -7.32 -1.71 6.45
CA MET A 39 -8.67 -2.30 6.38
C MET A 39 -9.29 -2.34 7.77
N ASP A 40 -10.61 -2.52 7.82
CA ASP A 40 -11.32 -2.80 9.06
C ASP A 40 -11.24 -4.30 9.39
N ALA A 41 -10.50 -4.63 10.45
CA ALA A 41 -10.33 -6.00 10.91
C ALA A 41 -11.63 -6.65 11.41
N ASN A 42 -12.67 -5.87 11.75
CA ASN A 42 -13.99 -6.41 12.11
C ASN A 42 -14.71 -7.02 10.91
N THR A 43 -14.38 -6.55 9.70
CA THR A 43 -15.03 -7.02 8.46
C THR A 43 -14.11 -7.94 7.67
N PHE A 44 -12.78 -7.77 7.74
CA PHE A 44 -11.82 -8.52 6.94
C PHE A 44 -10.59 -8.94 7.73
N THR A 45 -10.35 -10.24 7.82
CA THR A 45 -9.16 -10.82 8.47
C THR A 45 -8.21 -11.52 7.48
N GLU A 46 -8.64 -11.75 6.23
CA GLU A 46 -7.86 -12.42 5.17
C GLU A 46 -6.97 -11.45 4.36
N ASP A 47 -5.93 -10.93 5.00
CA ASP A 47 -4.97 -9.99 4.39
C ASP A 47 -4.28 -10.52 3.12
N LYS A 48 -4.00 -11.83 3.02
CA LYS A 48 -3.40 -12.46 1.82
C LYS A 48 -4.32 -12.38 0.59
N ASN A 49 -5.59 -12.72 0.78
CA ASN A 49 -6.61 -12.68 -0.28
C ASN A 49 -6.78 -11.24 -0.78
N PHE A 50 -6.72 -10.27 0.15
CA PHE A 50 -6.76 -8.86 -0.18
C PHE A 50 -5.58 -8.40 -1.04
N ALA A 51 -4.35 -8.75 -0.63
CA ALA A 51 -3.15 -8.39 -1.39
C ALA A 51 -3.16 -8.98 -2.81
N TYR A 52 -3.68 -10.20 -2.98
CA TYR A 52 -3.88 -10.82 -4.28
C TYR A 52 -4.84 -10.01 -5.17
N LYS A 53 -6.02 -9.64 -4.67
CA LYS A 53 -7.02 -8.84 -5.42
C LYS A 53 -6.48 -7.47 -5.82
N LEU A 54 -5.67 -6.83 -4.98
CA LEU A 54 -4.98 -5.59 -5.33
C LEU A 54 -3.95 -5.78 -6.43
N GLY A 55 -3.20 -6.89 -6.40
CA GLY A 55 -2.28 -7.28 -7.45
C GLY A 55 -2.99 -7.49 -8.80
N GLU A 56 -4.12 -8.19 -8.81
CA GLU A 56 -4.95 -8.37 -10.00
C GLU A 56 -5.46 -7.03 -10.55
N LEU A 57 -5.89 -6.12 -9.66
CA LEU A 57 -6.31 -4.78 -10.05
C LEU A 57 -5.15 -4.00 -10.69
N TRP A 58 -3.95 -4.06 -10.11
CA TRP A 58 -2.75 -3.41 -10.64
C TRP A 58 -2.41 -3.94 -12.03
N GLN A 59 -2.38 -5.26 -12.21
CA GLN A 59 -2.15 -5.88 -13.50
C GLN A 59 -3.21 -5.46 -14.52
N LYS A 60 -4.49 -5.42 -14.14
CA LYS A 60 -5.56 -4.97 -15.04
C LYS A 60 -5.37 -3.52 -15.49
N ILE A 61 -5.05 -2.61 -14.56
CA ILE A 61 -4.86 -1.18 -14.85
C ILE A 61 -3.61 -0.94 -15.72
N THR A 62 -2.58 -1.75 -15.53
CA THR A 62 -1.33 -1.67 -16.31
C THR A 62 -1.37 -2.53 -17.58
N LEU A 63 -2.52 -3.09 -17.96
CA LEU A 63 -2.68 -3.97 -19.11
C LEU A 63 -1.68 -5.15 -19.11
N LYS A 64 -1.49 -5.74 -17.93
CA LYS A 64 -0.55 -6.83 -17.62
C LYS A 64 0.93 -6.49 -17.82
N LYS A 65 1.28 -5.22 -18.01
CA LYS A 65 2.67 -4.77 -18.12
C LYS A 65 3.31 -4.46 -16.76
N GLY A 66 2.49 -4.16 -15.75
CA GLY A 66 2.95 -3.89 -14.39
C GLY A 66 3.14 -5.17 -13.59
N ILE A 67 4.25 -5.24 -12.85
CA ILE A 67 4.53 -6.29 -11.87
C ILE A 67 4.17 -5.76 -10.49
N TYR A 68 3.72 -6.64 -9.58
CA TYR A 68 3.55 -6.31 -8.17
C TYR A 68 4.28 -7.34 -7.31
N GLN A 69 4.74 -6.91 -6.14
CA GLN A 69 5.30 -7.77 -5.11
C GLN A 69 4.50 -7.56 -3.83
N SER A 70 3.99 -8.63 -3.23
CA SER A 70 3.29 -8.59 -1.95
C SER A 70 4.12 -9.31 -0.90
N PHE A 71 4.38 -8.61 0.21
CA PHE A 71 5.07 -9.17 1.37
C PHE A 71 4.12 -9.94 2.31
N ASN A 72 2.81 -9.98 2.03
CA ASN A 72 1.82 -10.68 2.86
C ASN A 72 1.94 -12.21 2.80
N HIS A 73 2.68 -12.74 1.81
CA HIS A 73 2.84 -14.18 1.62
C HIS A 73 4.05 -14.77 2.35
N GLU A 74 5.01 -13.94 2.78
CA GLU A 74 6.26 -14.38 3.40
C GLU A 74 6.14 -14.39 4.92
N GLU A 75 6.03 -15.57 5.51
CA GLU A 75 5.76 -15.77 6.95
C GLU A 75 6.87 -15.22 7.85
N GLN A 76 8.13 -15.32 7.39
CA GLN A 76 9.28 -14.75 8.12
C GLN A 76 9.28 -13.21 8.12
N VAL A 77 8.67 -12.60 7.11
CA VAL A 77 8.65 -11.14 6.92
C VAL A 77 7.47 -10.50 7.68
N ARG A 78 6.39 -11.26 7.91
CA ARG A 78 5.19 -10.80 8.62
C ARG A 78 5.44 -10.25 10.02
N LYS A 79 6.31 -10.88 10.81
CA LYS A 79 6.61 -10.45 12.19
C LYS A 79 7.21 -9.04 12.25
N ASN A 80 7.98 -8.66 11.24
CA ASN A 80 8.75 -7.41 11.24
C ASN A 80 8.10 -6.28 10.43
N LEU A 81 7.04 -6.56 9.65
CA LEU A 81 6.40 -5.59 8.74
C LEU A 81 5.04 -5.08 9.22
N ALA A 82 4.64 -5.38 10.46
CA ALA A 82 3.30 -5.02 10.98
C ALA A 82 2.15 -5.47 10.05
N ILE A 83 2.31 -6.63 9.41
CA ILE A 83 1.31 -7.21 8.52
C ILE A 83 0.31 -8.03 9.35
N GLY A 84 -0.98 -7.83 9.09
CA GLY A 84 -2.07 -8.55 9.74
C GLY A 84 -2.91 -7.63 10.63
N ILE A 85 -3.58 -8.22 11.62
CA ILE A 85 -4.43 -7.46 12.55
C ILE A 85 -3.54 -6.67 13.52
N LEU A 86 -3.74 -5.36 13.53
CA LEU A 86 -3.13 -4.42 14.46
C LEU A 86 -4.21 -3.96 15.44
N THR A 87 -3.98 -4.21 16.73
CA THR A 87 -4.83 -3.71 17.82
C THR A 87 -4.13 -2.54 18.49
N HIS A 88 -4.90 -1.67 19.14
CA HIS A 88 -4.37 -0.47 19.79
C HIS A 88 -3.32 -0.79 20.88
N ASP A 89 -3.45 -1.95 21.53
CA ASP A 89 -2.59 -2.33 22.65
C ASP A 89 -1.36 -3.15 22.22
N ASP A 90 -1.21 -3.42 20.91
CA ASP A 90 -0.07 -4.15 20.35
C ASP A 90 1.07 -3.18 19.98
N GLN A 91 1.76 -2.69 21.00
CA GLN A 91 2.81 -1.69 20.86
C GLN A 91 3.96 -2.15 19.94
N GLU A 92 4.30 -3.45 19.97
CA GLU A 92 5.36 -4.02 19.13
C GLU A 92 5.02 -3.90 17.64
N LYS A 93 3.77 -4.20 17.25
CA LYS A 93 3.31 -4.00 15.87
C LYS A 93 3.19 -2.53 15.50
N ILE A 94 2.75 -1.66 16.42
CA ILE A 94 2.68 -0.22 16.18
C ILE A 94 4.09 0.34 15.90
N ASP A 95 5.09 -0.05 16.70
CA ASP A 95 6.48 0.35 16.49
C ASP A 95 7.05 -0.18 15.18
N SER A 96 6.71 -1.42 14.82
CA SER A 96 7.10 -2.03 13.55
C SER A 96 6.46 -1.30 12.35
N LEU A 97 5.19 -0.92 12.46
CA LEU A 97 4.49 -0.11 11.46
C LEU A 97 5.15 1.25 11.30
N ASN A 98 5.47 1.93 12.41
CA ASN A 98 6.15 3.22 12.40
C ASN A 98 7.53 3.12 11.73
N LYS A 99 8.31 2.08 12.04
CA LYS A 99 9.60 1.82 11.39
C LYS A 99 9.43 1.59 9.89
N MET A 100 8.41 0.83 9.48
CA MET A 100 8.12 0.59 8.06
C MET A 100 7.72 1.88 7.35
N ILE A 101 6.81 2.67 7.92
CA ILE A 101 6.40 3.97 7.37
C ILE A 101 7.60 4.90 7.30
N TYR A 102 8.45 4.95 8.33
CA TYR A 102 9.68 5.75 8.29
C TYR A 102 10.61 5.31 7.16
N HIS A 103 10.81 3.99 7.00
CA HIS A 103 11.65 3.43 5.96
C HIS A 103 11.13 3.79 4.56
N ILE A 104 9.84 3.54 4.30
CA ILE A 104 9.26 3.88 3.01
C ILE A 104 9.15 5.39 2.82
N THR A 105 9.04 6.23 3.84
CA THR A 105 8.98 7.69 3.68
C THR A 105 10.36 8.35 3.58
N LYS A 106 11.44 7.60 3.84
CA LYS A 106 12.80 8.15 3.83
C LYS A 106 13.15 8.77 2.48
N THR A 107 13.64 9.99 2.53
CA THR A 107 13.75 10.95 1.42
C THR A 107 14.92 10.71 0.45
N GLU A 108 15.62 9.58 0.50
CA GLU A 108 16.92 9.39 -0.18
C GLU A 108 16.84 9.02 -1.68
N GLN A 109 15.66 9.06 -2.31
CA GLN A 109 15.52 8.78 -3.75
C GLN A 109 14.59 9.78 -4.46
N PHE A 110 14.88 11.09 -4.35
CA PHE A 110 14.34 12.05 -5.30
C PHE A 110 15.25 12.15 -6.52
N ILE A 111 15.09 11.24 -7.48
CA ILE A 111 15.48 11.56 -8.86
C ILE A 111 14.28 12.27 -9.46
N LEU A 112 14.27 13.60 -9.33
CA LEU A 112 13.36 14.45 -10.09
C LEU A 112 13.79 14.36 -11.57
N GLU A 113 13.19 13.44 -12.32
CA GLU A 113 13.20 13.57 -13.77
C GLU A 113 12.57 14.92 -14.13
N ARG A 114 13.24 15.70 -14.98
CA ARG A 114 12.82 17.06 -15.35
C ARG A 114 11.39 17.14 -15.91
N SER A 115 10.81 16.02 -16.32
CA SER A 115 9.42 15.89 -16.79
C SER A 115 8.37 15.84 -15.67
N GLN A 116 8.77 15.59 -14.41
CA GLN A 116 7.88 15.40 -13.25
C GLN A 116 7.79 16.62 -12.32
N ILE A 117 8.06 17.83 -12.84
CA ILE A 117 7.92 19.07 -12.07
C ILE A 117 6.46 19.19 -11.58
N ASN A 118 6.28 19.47 -10.27
CA ASN A 118 4.99 19.60 -9.58
C ASN A 118 4.14 18.32 -9.41
N GLN A 119 4.71 17.12 -9.61
CA GLN A 119 4.02 15.87 -9.25
C GLN A 119 4.32 15.46 -7.80
N ARG A 120 3.29 14.96 -7.09
CA ARG A 120 3.48 14.39 -5.75
C ARG A 120 4.17 13.03 -5.88
N THR A 121 5.22 12.81 -5.12
CA THR A 121 5.89 11.49 -5.00
C THR A 121 5.47 10.73 -3.75
N PHE A 122 4.69 11.34 -2.87
CA PHE A 122 4.15 10.73 -1.66
C PHE A 122 2.72 11.22 -1.44
N GLY A 123 1.89 10.35 -0.88
CA GLY A 123 0.55 10.73 -0.44
C GLY A 123 -0.12 9.66 0.39
N TYR A 124 -1.26 10.03 0.97
CA TYR A 124 -2.13 9.13 1.69
C TYR A 124 -3.59 9.54 1.46
N SER A 125 -4.51 8.63 1.75
CA SER A 125 -5.91 8.96 1.86
C SER A 125 -6.57 8.08 2.91
N THR A 126 -7.57 8.63 3.58
CA THR A 126 -8.50 7.87 4.42
C THR A 126 -9.85 7.84 3.73
N ARG A 127 -10.63 6.80 4.01
CA ARG A 127 -12.02 6.67 3.64
C ARG A 127 -12.79 6.44 4.93
N LYS A 128 -13.47 7.49 5.41
CA LYS A 128 -14.52 7.28 6.41
C LYS A 128 -15.64 6.54 5.69
N TYR A 129 -15.80 5.25 5.94
CA TYR A 129 -17.10 4.65 5.73
C TYR A 129 -18.04 5.43 6.63
N ALA A 130 -19.08 6.04 6.06
CA ALA A 130 -20.16 6.57 6.88
C ALA A 130 -20.64 5.39 7.72
N THR A 131 -20.34 5.44 9.01
CA THR A 131 -20.79 4.49 10.00
C THR A 131 -22.30 4.40 9.85
N ARG A 132 -22.81 3.18 9.67
CA ARG A 132 -24.25 2.92 9.83
C ARG A 132 -24.67 3.22 11.26
#